data_AF-A0A3D0T670-F1
#
_entry.id   AF-A0A3D0T670-F1
#
_cell.length_a   1.000
_cell.length_b   1.000
_cell.length_c   1.000
_cell.angle_alpha   90.00
_cell.angle_beta   90.00
_cell.angle_gamma   90.00
#
_symmetry.space_group_name_H-M   'P 1'
#
loop_
_entity.id
_entity.type
_entity.pdbx_description
1 polymer ?
#
loop_
_entity_poly.entity_id
_entity_poly.type
_entity_poly.pdbx_seq_one_letter_code
_entity_poly.pdbx_strand_id
1 'polypeptide(L)'
;MTYNGFIIVDKKTLGTKIYNFFEQPKGFWAIATQIVIFFLIVLSVANVVIEFFYHPLFLRFESLFHLANNIILAAFTVEYVLRLYGAPKKLAFVRRPMSIVDFLAIFPNYVEFFLPFFVETTEIRALRIIRFLRFVRVLRVLRVFRYASFFKRIFQYQNTILQAITPILGMFIGLKAVIWVLEVNGWWIDIQGLGELFAIIGFALGIILSQKISATYDKFLQVEEAIVRLYGTLSSLREILDSQKKNLGTTITKLWAKDFLSILKDPKANNFAINRANSAIFKAVSQIEKTPSEVTMLHGEISRDAAFCLSKKVRITPKAYDNLLQQSTVLYLTLIAVFIPGITGMISTVVATYILYGMYNITQDLDSIFGGEFSLMNIDMTELEYLVEN
;
A
#
# COMPACT_ATOMS: atom_id res chain seq x y z
N MET A 1 -0.84 21.03 21.11
CA MET A 1 0.08 19.88 21.21
C MET A 1 -0.11 18.99 19.99
N THR A 2 0.95 18.77 19.24
CA THR A 2 1.01 18.04 17.98
C THR A 2 1.31 16.56 18.25
N TYR A 3 0.39 15.68 17.88
CA TYR A 3 0.65 14.25 17.68
C TYR A 3 0.14 13.87 16.28
N ASN A 4 0.99 13.23 15.47
CA ASN A 4 0.67 12.64 14.16
C ASN A 4 0.20 13.55 13.02
N GLY A 5 0.63 14.81 12.90
CA GLY A 5 0.42 15.60 11.68
C GLY A 5 -1.04 15.91 11.30
N PHE A 6 -2.01 15.46 12.11
CA PHE A 6 -3.41 15.81 12.00
C PHE A 6 -3.69 16.99 12.92
N ILE A 7 -3.92 18.15 12.31
CA ILE A 7 -4.51 19.28 13.01
C ILE A 7 -5.92 18.83 13.41
N ILE A 8 -6.15 18.56 14.69
CA ILE A 8 -7.50 18.44 15.23
C ILE A 8 -8.07 19.85 15.19
N VAL A 9 -8.76 20.15 14.08
CA VAL A 9 -9.49 21.40 13.92
C VAL A 9 -10.74 21.29 14.79
N ASP A 10 -10.96 22.32 15.61
CA ASP A 10 -12.10 22.44 16.51
C ASP A 10 -13.45 22.19 15.77
N LYS A 11 -14.34 21.43 16.40
CA LYS A 11 -15.49 20.73 15.78
C LYS A 11 -16.62 21.66 15.28
N LYS A 12 -16.51 22.99 15.40
CA LYS A 12 -17.66 23.90 15.24
C LYS A 12 -17.65 24.84 14.03
N THR A 13 -16.54 25.01 13.31
CA THR A 13 -16.48 25.97 12.19
C THR A 13 -16.98 25.35 10.87
N LEU A 14 -17.72 26.11 10.06
CA LEU A 14 -18.24 25.69 8.74
C LEU A 14 -17.13 25.11 7.84
N GLY A 15 -15.93 25.73 7.89
CA GLY A 15 -14.75 25.25 7.16
C GLY A 15 -14.32 23.84 7.56
N THR A 16 -14.37 23.50 8.85
CA THR A 16 -14.05 22.15 9.36
C THR A 16 -15.05 21.11 8.86
N LYS A 17 -16.34 21.46 8.80
CA LYS A 17 -17.38 20.57 8.27
C LYS A 17 -17.16 20.30 6.79
N ILE A 18 -16.84 21.33 5.99
CA ILE A 18 -16.53 21.21 4.56
C ILE A 18 -15.26 20.38 4.36
N TYR A 19 -14.20 20.64 5.14
CA TYR A 19 -12.97 19.88 5.09
C TYR A 19 -13.21 18.39 5.37
N ASN A 20 -13.94 18.08 6.44
CA ASN A 20 -14.26 16.70 6.80
C ASN A 20 -15.17 16.03 5.75
N PHE A 21 -16.10 16.77 5.15
CA PHE A 21 -16.98 16.24 4.09
C PHE A 21 -16.18 15.71 2.90
N PHE A 22 -15.13 16.42 2.48
CA PHE A 22 -14.31 16.01 1.33
C PHE A 22 -13.15 15.07 1.68
N GLU A 23 -12.45 15.28 2.80
CA GLU A 23 -11.25 14.50 3.16
C GLU A 23 -11.54 13.27 4.03
N GLN A 24 -12.65 13.27 4.78
CA GLN A 24 -13.10 12.14 5.58
C GLN A 24 -14.59 11.90 5.34
N PRO A 25 -14.97 11.43 4.14
CA PRO A 25 -16.37 11.30 3.72
C PRO A 25 -17.13 10.32 4.61
N LYS A 26 -17.73 10.80 5.70
CA LYS A 26 -18.55 10.01 6.61
C LYS A 26 -20.01 10.39 6.36
N GLY A 27 -20.81 9.40 5.95
CA GLY A 27 -22.22 9.57 5.62
C GLY A 27 -22.54 9.41 4.13
N PHE A 28 -23.81 9.15 3.85
CA PHE A 28 -24.32 8.85 2.50
C PHE A 28 -24.02 9.96 1.49
N TRP A 29 -24.27 11.22 1.84
CA TRP A 29 -24.07 12.36 0.95
C TRP A 29 -22.62 12.59 0.55
N ALA A 30 -21.68 12.44 1.49
CA ALA A 30 -20.26 12.60 1.21
C ALA A 30 -19.74 11.52 0.25
N ILE A 31 -20.21 10.28 0.42
CA ILE A 31 -19.90 9.15 -0.47
C ILE A 31 -20.52 9.40 -1.86
N ALA A 32 -21.78 9.81 -1.92
CA ALA A 32 -22.45 10.12 -3.19
C ALA A 32 -21.70 11.22 -3.97
N THR A 33 -21.28 12.30 -3.30
CA THR A 33 -20.48 13.36 -3.94
C THR A 33 -19.15 12.82 -4.48
N GLN A 34 -18.47 11.92 -3.76
CA GLN A 34 -17.23 11.31 -4.26
C GLN A 34 -17.45 10.40 -5.47
N ILE A 35 -18.53 9.62 -5.49
CA ILE A 35 -18.91 8.80 -6.65
C ILE A 35 -19.20 9.69 -7.86
N VAL A 36 -19.97 10.77 -7.67
CA VAL A 36 -20.28 11.73 -8.73
C VAL A 36 -19.01 12.37 -9.28
N ILE A 37 -18.11 12.88 -8.42
CA ILE A 37 -16.87 13.50 -8.89
C ILE A 37 -15.97 12.46 -9.59
N PHE A 38 -15.91 11.24 -9.09
CA PHE A 38 -15.19 10.15 -9.77
C PHE A 38 -15.75 9.91 -11.18
N PHE A 39 -17.06 9.81 -11.32
CA PHE A 39 -17.71 9.65 -12.63
C PHE A 39 -17.44 10.85 -13.55
N LEU A 40 -17.46 12.07 -13.01
CA LEU A 40 -17.10 13.27 -13.78
C LEU A 40 -15.64 13.25 -14.24
N ILE A 41 -14.70 12.69 -13.47
CA ILE A 41 -13.31 12.51 -13.90
C ILE A 41 -13.24 11.51 -15.06
N VAL A 42 -13.90 10.35 -14.94
CA VAL A 42 -13.95 9.35 -16.00
C VAL A 42 -14.55 9.94 -17.27
N LEU A 43 -15.66 10.67 -17.17
CA LEU A 43 -16.29 11.35 -18.30
C LEU A 43 -15.37 12.43 -18.89
N SER A 44 -14.64 13.16 -18.05
CA SER A 44 -13.67 14.17 -18.50
C SER A 44 -12.51 13.57 -19.28
N VAL A 45 -12.01 12.42 -18.83
CA VAL A 45 -10.96 11.66 -19.53
C VAL A 45 -11.52 11.07 -20.83
N ALA A 46 -12.73 10.50 -20.81
CA ALA A 46 -13.39 9.99 -22.00
C ALA A 46 -13.56 11.08 -23.07
N ASN A 47 -13.95 12.30 -22.68
CA ASN A 47 -14.04 13.43 -23.61
C ASN A 47 -12.69 13.73 -24.28
N VAL A 48 -11.58 13.73 -23.52
CA VAL A 48 -10.23 13.90 -24.10
C VAL A 48 -9.88 12.78 -25.06
N VAL A 49 -10.17 11.54 -24.68
CA VAL A 49 -9.90 10.36 -25.51
C VAL A 49 -10.70 10.44 -26.81
N ILE A 50 -11.97 10.82 -26.76
CA ILE A 50 -12.83 10.95 -27.94
C ILE A 50 -12.38 12.11 -28.83
N GLU A 51 -12.08 13.28 -28.24
CA GLU A 51 -11.53 14.45 -28.96
C GLU A 51 -10.26 14.05 -29.74
N PHE A 52 -9.45 13.17 -29.17
CA PHE A 52 -8.15 12.80 -29.72
C PHE A 52 -8.20 11.63 -30.72
N PHE A 53 -8.77 10.49 -30.32
CA PHE A 53 -8.79 9.28 -31.15
C PHE A 53 -9.96 9.25 -32.15
N TYR A 54 -11.04 9.97 -31.87
CA TYR A 54 -12.27 9.97 -32.67
C TYR A 54 -12.67 11.39 -33.06
N HIS A 55 -11.71 12.18 -33.55
CA HIS A 55 -11.91 13.58 -33.92
C HIS A 55 -13.13 13.85 -34.83
N PRO A 56 -13.43 13.02 -35.87
CA PRO A 56 -14.63 13.23 -36.68
C PRO A 56 -15.94 13.09 -35.89
N LEU A 57 -15.97 12.21 -34.89
CA LEU A 57 -17.11 12.03 -33.99
C LEU A 57 -17.27 13.22 -33.05
N PHE A 58 -16.16 13.74 -32.53
CA PHE A 58 -16.15 14.94 -31.68
C PHE A 58 -16.73 16.15 -32.41
N LEU A 59 -16.30 16.40 -33.65
CA LEU A 59 -16.82 17.50 -34.48
C LEU A 59 -18.32 17.37 -34.77
N ARG A 60 -18.84 16.15 -34.93
CA ARG A 60 -20.27 15.91 -35.18
C ARG A 60 -21.15 16.31 -34.00
N PHE A 61 -20.66 16.15 -32.77
CA PHE A 61 -21.39 16.45 -31.53
C PHE A 61 -20.69 17.53 -30.70
N GLU A 62 -20.05 18.48 -31.38
CA GLU A 62 -19.13 19.44 -30.77
C GLU A 62 -19.78 20.23 -29.62
N SER A 63 -21.01 20.70 -29.83
CA SER A 63 -21.78 21.45 -28.82
C SER A 63 -22.02 20.64 -27.55
N LEU A 64 -22.29 19.35 -27.67
CA LEU A 64 -22.57 18.46 -26.54
C LEU A 64 -21.29 18.17 -25.75
N PHE A 65 -20.17 17.93 -26.43
CA PHE A 65 -18.87 17.72 -25.78
C PHE A 65 -18.36 18.99 -25.08
N HIS A 66 -18.52 20.17 -25.69
CA HIS A 66 -18.18 21.44 -25.05
C HIS A 66 -19.07 21.73 -23.84
N LEU A 67 -20.39 21.53 -23.95
CA LEU A 67 -21.31 21.69 -22.83
C LEU A 67 -20.92 20.75 -21.68
N ALA A 68 -20.65 19.48 -21.97
CA ALA A 68 -20.20 18.52 -20.96
C ALA A 68 -18.88 18.96 -20.31
N ASN A 69 -17.90 19.39 -21.09
CA ASN A 69 -16.61 19.88 -20.57
C ASN A 69 -16.79 21.11 -19.66
N ASN A 70 -17.69 22.04 -20.02
CA ASN A 70 -17.99 23.23 -19.22
C ASN A 70 -18.67 22.88 -17.89
N ILE A 71 -19.63 21.95 -17.90
CA ILE A 71 -20.29 21.45 -16.67
C ILE A 71 -19.27 20.78 -15.75
N ILE A 72 -18.42 19.91 -16.32
CA ILE A 72 -17.35 19.24 -15.58
C ILE A 72 -16.36 20.25 -14.98
N LEU A 73 -15.94 21.25 -15.76
CA LEU A 73 -15.06 22.32 -15.30
C LEU A 73 -15.67 23.11 -14.15
N ALA A 74 -16.95 23.47 -14.26
CA ALA A 74 -17.67 24.17 -13.22
C ALA A 74 -17.73 23.34 -11.93
N ALA A 75 -18.08 22.05 -12.03
CA ALA A 75 -18.11 21.14 -10.89
C ALA A 75 -16.74 21.02 -10.20
N PHE A 76 -15.66 20.87 -10.98
CA PHE A 76 -14.29 20.79 -10.46
C PHE A 76 -13.81 22.09 -9.83
N THR A 77 -14.22 23.23 -10.39
CA THR A 77 -13.91 24.54 -9.81
C THR A 77 -14.62 24.70 -8.47
N VAL A 78 -15.91 24.39 -8.39
CA VAL A 78 -16.68 24.45 -7.14
C VAL A 78 -16.08 23.53 -6.10
N GLU A 79 -15.73 22.30 -6.46
CA GLU A 79 -15.04 21.35 -5.59
C GLU A 79 -13.72 21.93 -5.04
N TYR A 80 -12.87 22.47 -5.92
CA TYR A 80 -11.58 23.04 -5.53
C TYR A 80 -11.73 24.25 -4.61
N VAL A 81 -12.65 25.17 -4.93
CA VAL A 81 -12.93 26.37 -4.13
C VAL A 81 -13.49 26.01 -2.76
N LEU A 82 -14.45 25.07 -2.69
CA LEU A 82 -15.00 24.61 -1.42
C LEU A 82 -13.92 23.99 -0.52
N ARG A 83 -13.00 23.19 -1.09
CA ARG A 83 -11.87 22.62 -0.36
C ARG A 83 -10.87 23.68 0.10
N LEU A 84 -10.55 24.64 -0.76
CA LEU A 84 -9.66 25.75 -0.40
C LEU A 84 -10.26 26.59 0.73
N TYR A 85 -11.58 26.81 0.72
CA TYR A 85 -12.30 27.51 1.77
C TYR A 85 -12.32 26.72 3.08
N GLY A 86 -12.52 25.40 3.02
CA GLY A 86 -12.50 24.51 4.19
C GLY A 86 -11.11 24.26 4.79
N ALA A 87 -10.03 24.49 4.02
CA ALA A 87 -8.68 24.17 4.45
C ALA A 87 -8.21 25.02 5.65
N PRO A 88 -7.61 24.41 6.70
CA PRO A 88 -7.17 25.13 7.89
C PRO A 88 -6.02 26.12 7.62
N LYS A 89 -5.20 25.84 6.59
CA LYS A 89 -4.13 26.74 6.12
C LYS A 89 -4.16 26.79 4.59
N LYS A 90 -4.72 27.86 4.03
CA LYS A 90 -4.92 28.02 2.58
C LYS A 90 -3.63 27.87 1.76
N LEU A 91 -2.56 28.54 2.17
CA LEU A 91 -1.25 28.45 1.49
C LEU A 91 -0.65 27.04 1.57
N ALA A 92 -0.83 26.34 2.69
CA ALA A 92 -0.38 24.96 2.80
C ALA A 92 -1.21 24.03 1.91
N PHE A 93 -2.52 24.28 1.78
CA PHE A 93 -3.38 23.54 0.87
C PHE A 93 -2.96 23.71 -0.59
N VAL A 94 -2.76 24.93 -1.08
CA VAL A 94 -2.38 25.17 -2.49
C VAL A 94 -1.02 24.52 -2.82
N ARG A 95 -0.10 24.43 -1.86
CA ARG A 95 1.20 23.77 -2.03
C ARG A 95 1.17 22.24 -1.90
N ARG A 96 0.04 21.62 -1.52
CA ARG A 96 -0.06 20.15 -1.44
C ARG A 96 -0.04 19.55 -2.86
N PRO A 97 0.70 18.46 -3.11
CA PRO A 97 0.79 17.84 -4.44
C PRO A 97 -0.57 17.55 -5.08
N MET A 98 -1.51 16.97 -4.33
CA MET A 98 -2.86 16.66 -4.85
C MET A 98 -3.70 17.90 -5.14
N SER A 99 -3.47 19.00 -4.42
CA SER A 99 -4.14 20.28 -4.69
C SER A 99 -3.54 20.98 -5.91
N ILE A 100 -2.25 20.78 -6.19
CA ILE A 100 -1.62 21.23 -7.45
C ILE A 100 -2.20 20.46 -8.63
N VAL A 101 -2.37 19.13 -8.51
CA VAL A 101 -2.99 18.30 -9.56
C VAL A 101 -4.42 18.76 -9.87
N ASP A 102 -5.23 19.06 -8.86
CA ASP A 102 -6.56 19.63 -9.08
C ASP A 102 -6.51 20.97 -9.82
N PHE A 103 -5.61 21.86 -9.41
CA PHE A 103 -5.45 23.16 -10.04
C PHE A 103 -5.02 23.02 -11.50
N LEU A 104 -4.02 22.17 -11.78
CA LEU A 104 -3.55 21.88 -13.13
C LEU A 104 -4.61 21.24 -14.03
N ALA A 105 -5.64 20.61 -13.46
CA ALA A 105 -6.74 20.04 -14.23
C ALA A 105 -7.79 21.07 -14.65
N ILE A 106 -8.03 22.11 -13.84
CA ILE A 106 -8.97 23.20 -14.17
C ILE A 106 -8.29 24.32 -14.98
N PHE A 107 -7.01 24.57 -14.71
CA PHE A 107 -6.25 25.71 -15.25
C PHE A 107 -6.27 25.81 -16.78
N PRO A 108 -6.04 24.74 -17.56
CA PRO A 108 -5.93 24.87 -19.01
C PRO A 108 -7.22 25.36 -19.69
N ASN A 109 -8.39 24.99 -19.16
CA ASN A 109 -9.67 25.42 -19.71
C ASN A 109 -9.94 26.89 -19.42
N TYR A 110 -9.57 27.37 -18.22
CA TYR A 110 -9.64 28.80 -17.91
C TYR A 110 -8.71 29.62 -18.78
N VAL A 111 -7.47 29.15 -18.98
CA VAL A 111 -6.54 29.86 -19.86
C VAL A 111 -7.07 29.87 -21.29
N GLU A 112 -7.56 28.75 -21.85
CA GLU A 112 -8.13 28.77 -23.21
C GLU A 112 -9.34 29.71 -23.34
N PHE A 113 -10.20 29.77 -22.31
CA PHE A 113 -11.34 30.69 -22.30
C PHE A 113 -10.92 32.16 -22.28
N PHE A 114 -9.89 32.50 -21.50
CA PHE A 114 -9.45 33.88 -21.33
C PHE A 114 -8.46 34.36 -22.41
N LEU A 115 -7.69 33.45 -23.02
CA LEU A 115 -6.62 33.79 -23.95
C LEU A 115 -7.05 34.65 -25.15
N PRO A 116 -8.23 34.44 -25.79
CA PRO A 116 -8.72 35.30 -26.87
C PRO A 116 -8.98 36.76 -26.46
N PHE A 117 -9.18 37.04 -25.18
CA PHE A 117 -9.38 38.41 -24.68
C PHE A 117 -8.06 39.17 -24.50
N PHE A 118 -6.93 38.46 -24.42
CA PHE A 118 -5.61 39.04 -24.14
C PHE A 118 -4.67 39.01 -25.33
N VAL A 119 -4.90 38.11 -26.30
CA VAL A 119 -4.02 37.90 -27.45
C VAL A 119 -4.87 37.67 -28.70
N GLU A 120 -4.53 38.34 -29.80
CA GLU A 120 -5.15 38.06 -31.10
C GLU A 120 -4.82 36.63 -31.53
N THR A 121 -5.86 35.83 -31.81
CA THR A 121 -5.75 34.39 -32.10
C THR A 121 -5.01 34.06 -33.40
N THR A 122 -4.70 35.08 -34.21
CA THR A 122 -3.92 35.00 -35.45
C THR A 122 -2.42 34.87 -35.20
N GLU A 123 -1.93 35.17 -33.99
CA GLU A 123 -0.52 34.98 -33.66
C GLU A 123 -0.15 33.48 -33.60
N ILE A 124 0.88 33.08 -34.35
CA ILE A 124 1.45 31.72 -34.33
C ILE A 124 1.83 31.29 -32.89
N ARG A 125 2.18 32.25 -32.03
CA ARG A 125 2.46 32.02 -30.60
C ARG A 125 1.20 31.64 -29.82
N ALA A 126 0.08 32.32 -30.04
CA ALA A 126 -1.20 32.00 -29.42
C ALA A 126 -1.65 30.58 -29.78
N LEU A 127 -1.54 30.20 -31.06
CA LEU A 127 -1.87 28.85 -31.53
C LEU A 127 -0.99 27.77 -30.88
N ARG A 128 0.31 28.04 -30.69
CA ARG A 128 1.24 27.12 -30.01
C ARG A 128 0.86 26.96 -28.52
N ILE A 129 0.49 28.04 -27.85
CA ILE A 129 0.06 28.03 -26.45
C ILE A 129 -1.26 27.27 -26.29
N ILE A 130 -2.26 27.53 -27.14
CA ILE A 130 -3.53 26.81 -27.14
C ILE A 130 -3.29 25.30 -27.32
N ARG A 131 -2.43 24.94 -28.29
CA ARG A 131 -2.06 23.54 -28.53
C ARG A 131 -1.41 22.92 -27.30
N PHE A 132 -0.46 23.60 -26.66
CA PHE A 132 0.14 23.14 -25.40
C PHE A 132 -0.89 22.97 -24.27
N LEU A 133 -1.78 23.94 -24.07
CA LEU A 133 -2.82 23.89 -23.03
C LEU A 133 -3.77 22.71 -23.22
N ARG A 134 -4.12 22.35 -24.47
CA ARG A 134 -4.90 21.14 -24.76
C ARG A 134 -4.22 19.87 -24.24
N PHE A 135 -2.90 19.77 -24.33
CA PHE A 135 -2.15 18.63 -23.78
C PHE A 135 -2.10 18.62 -22.26
N VAL A 136 -1.94 19.79 -21.63
CA VAL A 136 -1.94 19.89 -20.16
C VAL A 136 -3.24 19.34 -19.58
N ARG A 137 -4.35 19.38 -20.33
CA ARG A 137 -5.62 18.76 -19.90
C ARG A 137 -5.53 17.26 -19.67
N VAL A 138 -4.59 16.53 -20.28
CA VAL A 138 -4.40 15.09 -20.05
C VAL A 138 -4.02 14.83 -18.59
N LEU A 139 -3.32 15.76 -17.95
CA LEU A 139 -2.96 15.68 -16.53
C LEU A 139 -4.19 15.57 -15.62
N ARG A 140 -5.41 15.88 -16.12
CA ARG A 140 -6.66 15.64 -15.40
C ARG A 140 -6.85 14.16 -15.01
N VAL A 141 -6.24 13.22 -15.73
CA VAL A 141 -6.24 11.78 -15.39
C VAL A 141 -5.57 11.51 -14.03
N LEU A 142 -4.57 12.32 -13.66
CA LEU A 142 -3.85 12.19 -12.39
C LEU A 142 -4.78 12.45 -11.18
N ARG A 143 -5.93 13.11 -11.38
CA ARG A 143 -6.93 13.30 -10.32
C ARG A 143 -7.53 11.98 -9.83
N VAL A 144 -7.51 10.92 -10.63
CA VAL A 144 -7.96 9.58 -10.22
C VAL A 144 -7.20 9.11 -8.98
N PHE A 145 -5.93 9.51 -8.79
CA PHE A 145 -5.13 9.12 -7.62
C PHE A 145 -5.68 9.60 -6.29
N ARG A 146 -6.39 10.73 -6.26
CA ARG A 146 -7.08 11.16 -5.05
C ARG A 146 -8.08 10.11 -4.57
N TYR A 147 -8.76 9.45 -5.51
CA TYR A 147 -9.79 8.47 -5.22
C TYR A 147 -9.23 7.10 -4.87
N ALA A 148 -7.91 6.89 -4.93
CA ALA A 148 -7.29 5.64 -4.48
C ALA A 148 -7.66 5.31 -3.02
N SER A 149 -7.70 6.33 -2.15
CA SER A 149 -8.13 6.19 -0.76
C SER A 149 -9.62 5.85 -0.60
N PHE A 150 -10.47 6.39 -1.47
CA PHE A 150 -11.89 6.08 -1.54
C PHE A 150 -12.12 4.64 -2.01
N PHE A 151 -11.44 4.23 -3.08
CA PHE A 151 -11.48 2.85 -3.59
C PHE A 151 -11.00 1.86 -2.54
N LYS A 152 -9.91 2.17 -1.82
CA LYS A 152 -9.43 1.37 -0.70
C LYS A 152 -10.52 1.11 0.35
N ARG A 153 -11.39 2.09 0.60
CA ARG A 153 -12.47 1.97 1.59
C ARG A 153 -13.71 1.27 1.04
N ILE A 154 -14.08 1.52 -0.22
CA ILE A 154 -15.33 1.00 -0.79
C ILE A 154 -15.22 -0.46 -1.19
N PHE A 155 -14.07 -0.85 -1.74
CA PHE A 155 -13.88 -2.21 -2.20
C PHE A 155 -13.63 -3.19 -1.05
N GLN A 156 -13.47 -2.69 0.19
CA GLN A 156 -13.31 -3.47 1.42
C GLN A 156 -12.38 -4.69 1.28
N TYR A 157 -11.41 -4.65 0.36
CA TYR A 157 -10.35 -5.62 0.25
C TYR A 157 -9.36 -5.34 1.39
N GLN A 158 -9.78 -5.60 2.63
CA GLN A 158 -8.91 -5.65 3.79
C GLN A 158 -8.08 -6.93 3.65
N ASN A 159 -6.80 -6.87 4.03
CA ASN A 159 -5.90 -8.03 4.10
C ASN A 159 -5.67 -8.74 2.76
N THR A 160 -5.63 -8.00 1.65
CA THR A 160 -5.18 -8.54 0.37
C THR A 160 -4.01 -7.74 -0.19
N ILE A 161 -3.12 -8.43 -0.91
CA ILE A 161 -1.98 -7.84 -1.60
C ILE A 161 -2.44 -6.70 -2.53
N LEU A 162 -3.63 -6.85 -3.12
CA LEU A 162 -4.24 -5.85 -3.99
C LEU A 162 -4.39 -4.48 -3.30
N GLN A 163 -4.72 -4.45 -2.01
CA GLN A 163 -4.87 -3.20 -1.25
C GLN A 163 -3.55 -2.42 -1.15
N ALA A 164 -2.44 -3.15 -0.96
CA ALA A 164 -1.10 -2.56 -0.84
C ALA A 164 -0.58 -2.10 -2.21
N ILE A 165 -0.90 -2.82 -3.29
CA ILE A 165 -0.44 -2.51 -4.66
C ILE A 165 -1.28 -1.40 -5.31
N THR A 166 -2.60 -1.34 -5.07
CA THR A 166 -3.54 -0.43 -5.75
C THR A 166 -3.07 1.02 -5.89
N PRO A 167 -2.58 1.72 -4.85
CA PRO A 167 -2.14 3.11 -5.02
C PRO A 167 -0.96 3.26 -5.98
N ILE A 168 -0.07 2.27 -6.00
CA ILE A 168 1.17 2.27 -6.79
C ILE A 168 0.88 1.86 -8.23
N LEU A 169 0.04 0.83 -8.40
CA LEU A 169 -0.48 0.44 -9.71
C LEU A 169 -1.25 1.58 -10.36
N GLY A 170 -2.07 2.30 -9.58
CA GLY A 170 -2.64 3.56 -10.02
C GLY A 170 -1.53 4.49 -10.53
N MET A 171 -0.61 4.89 -9.65
CA MET A 171 0.43 5.88 -9.95
C MET A 171 1.15 5.60 -11.28
N PHE A 172 1.57 4.36 -11.50
CA PHE A 172 2.25 3.94 -12.73
C PHE A 172 1.33 3.93 -13.96
N ILE A 173 0.07 3.51 -13.82
CA ILE A 173 -0.92 3.60 -14.91
C ILE A 173 -1.11 5.05 -15.35
N GLY A 174 -1.30 5.99 -14.41
CA GLY A 174 -1.49 7.40 -14.79
C GLY A 174 -0.23 8.04 -15.34
N LEU A 175 0.96 7.70 -14.82
CA LEU A 175 2.22 8.10 -15.44
C LEU A 175 2.29 7.61 -16.90
N LYS A 176 2.04 6.32 -17.14
CA LYS A 176 2.05 5.76 -18.50
C LYS A 176 0.98 6.35 -19.39
N ALA A 177 -0.21 6.66 -18.86
CA ALA A 177 -1.27 7.32 -19.63
C ALA A 177 -0.85 8.71 -20.11
N VAL A 178 -0.18 9.51 -19.26
CA VAL A 178 0.37 10.81 -19.67
C VAL A 178 1.41 10.62 -20.77
N ILE A 179 2.33 9.67 -20.61
CA ILE A 179 3.40 9.42 -21.57
C ILE A 179 2.86 8.89 -22.89
N TRP A 180 1.88 7.99 -22.86
CA TRP A 180 1.22 7.49 -24.07
C TRP A 180 0.56 8.64 -24.86
N VAL A 181 -0.03 9.62 -24.20
CA VAL A 181 -0.54 10.79 -24.92
C VAL A 181 0.62 11.63 -25.51
N LEU A 182 1.74 11.79 -24.82
CA LEU A 182 2.92 12.45 -25.39
C LEU A 182 3.48 11.69 -26.61
N GLU A 183 3.47 10.36 -26.57
CA GLU A 183 3.89 9.48 -27.68
C GLU A 183 3.02 9.69 -28.92
N VAL A 184 1.68 9.64 -28.78
CA VAL A 184 0.79 9.79 -29.95
C VAL A 184 0.89 11.19 -30.57
N ASN A 185 1.34 12.19 -29.81
CA ASN A 185 1.57 13.55 -30.31
C ASN A 185 2.97 13.76 -30.92
N GLY A 186 3.81 12.73 -30.99
CA GLY A 186 5.18 12.82 -31.49
C GLY A 186 6.08 13.71 -30.62
N TRP A 187 5.70 13.95 -29.36
CA TRP A 187 6.44 14.76 -28.40
C TRP A 187 7.36 13.93 -27.52
N TRP A 188 7.23 12.61 -27.62
CA TRP A 188 8.04 11.67 -26.88
C TRP A 188 9.10 11.04 -27.78
N ILE A 189 10.23 10.69 -27.17
CA ILE A 189 11.36 10.08 -27.87
C ILE A 189 11.07 8.59 -27.98
N ASP A 190 11.02 8.07 -29.20
CA ASP A 190 10.97 6.63 -29.44
C ASP A 190 12.40 6.09 -29.63
N ILE A 191 12.86 5.32 -28.65
CA ILE A 191 14.21 4.72 -28.67
C ILE A 191 14.05 3.23 -28.95
N GLN A 192 14.49 2.81 -30.13
CA GLN A 192 14.46 1.41 -30.53
C GLN A 192 15.43 0.56 -29.68
N GLY A 193 15.07 -0.69 -29.43
CA GLY A 193 15.92 -1.66 -28.72
C GLY A 193 15.87 -1.61 -27.19
N LEU A 194 15.17 -0.64 -26.57
CA LEU A 194 15.03 -0.60 -25.11
C LEU A 194 14.24 -1.78 -24.53
N GLY A 195 13.38 -2.41 -25.34
CA GLY A 195 12.60 -3.58 -24.92
C GLY A 195 13.46 -4.75 -24.46
N GLU A 196 14.54 -5.06 -25.18
CA GLU A 196 15.46 -6.15 -24.81
C GLU A 196 16.20 -5.84 -23.51
N LEU A 197 16.67 -4.60 -23.35
CA LEU A 197 17.32 -4.14 -22.13
C LEU A 197 16.37 -4.24 -20.93
N PHE A 198 15.11 -3.81 -21.06
CA PHE A 198 14.14 -3.93 -19.98
C PHE A 198 13.73 -5.38 -19.70
N ALA A 199 13.71 -6.26 -20.70
CA ALA A 199 13.47 -7.68 -20.47
C ALA A 199 14.59 -8.29 -19.63
N ILE A 200 15.86 -8.00 -19.94
CA ILE A 200 17.03 -8.49 -19.19
C ILE A 200 17.03 -7.95 -17.75
N ILE A 201 16.81 -6.64 -17.58
CA ILE A 201 16.75 -6.02 -16.24
C ILE A 201 15.57 -6.57 -15.44
N GLY A 202 14.40 -6.73 -16.07
CA GLY A 202 13.22 -7.28 -15.43
C GLY A 202 13.41 -8.72 -14.98
N PHE A 203 14.07 -9.53 -15.82
CA PHE A 203 14.42 -10.91 -15.49
C PHE A 203 15.38 -10.98 -14.30
N ALA A 204 16.46 -10.18 -14.32
CA ALA A 204 17.41 -10.12 -13.22
C ALA A 204 16.73 -9.69 -11.91
N LEU A 205 15.86 -8.68 -11.96
CA LEU A 205 15.11 -8.19 -10.81
C LEU A 205 14.10 -9.24 -10.30
N GLY A 206 13.43 -9.96 -11.21
CA GLY A 206 12.55 -11.08 -10.89
C GLY A 206 13.27 -12.22 -10.19
N ILE A 207 14.49 -12.58 -10.62
CA ILE A 207 15.33 -13.57 -9.93
C ILE A 207 15.67 -13.11 -8.52
N ILE A 208 16.12 -11.86 -8.35
CA ILE A 208 16.50 -11.34 -7.02
C ILE A 208 15.29 -11.33 -6.07
N LEU A 209 14.12 -10.89 -6.55
CA LEU A 209 12.88 -10.93 -5.77
C LEU A 209 12.49 -12.38 -5.41
N SER A 210 12.55 -13.30 -6.37
CA SER A 210 12.23 -14.72 -6.15
C SER A 210 13.17 -15.36 -5.10
N GLN A 211 14.47 -15.11 -5.20
CA GLN A 211 15.47 -15.57 -4.23
C GLN A 211 15.21 -14.99 -2.83
N LYS A 212 14.84 -13.70 -2.75
CA LYS A 212 14.45 -13.09 -1.47
C LYS A 212 13.20 -13.74 -0.89
N ILE A 213 12.16 -13.98 -1.69
CA ILE A 213 10.94 -14.69 -1.25
C ILE A 213 11.32 -16.05 -0.69
N SER A 214 12.11 -16.86 -1.42
CA SER A 214 12.53 -18.19 -0.96
C SER A 214 13.26 -18.12 0.38
N ALA A 215 14.28 -17.26 0.50
CA ALA A 215 15.05 -17.14 1.73
C ALA A 215 14.22 -16.63 2.91
N THR A 216 13.16 -15.85 2.66
CA THR A 216 12.26 -15.36 3.71
C THR A 216 11.23 -16.42 4.09
N TYR A 217 10.71 -17.14 3.11
CA TYR A 217 9.82 -18.29 3.30
C TYR A 217 10.50 -19.43 4.07
N ASP A 218 11.79 -19.70 3.81
CA ASP A 218 12.57 -20.68 4.58
C ASP A 218 12.68 -20.28 6.05
N LYS A 219 12.80 -18.98 6.36
CA LYS A 219 12.78 -18.50 7.75
C LYS A 219 11.41 -18.71 8.38
N PHE A 220 10.34 -18.46 7.61
CA PHE A 220 8.96 -18.67 8.05
C PHE A 220 8.74 -20.13 8.43
N LEU A 221 9.07 -21.08 7.54
CA LEU A 221 8.99 -22.51 7.79
C LEU A 221 9.82 -22.96 9.00
N GLN A 222 11.06 -22.46 9.16
CA GLN A 222 11.89 -22.79 10.32
C GLN A 222 11.24 -22.41 11.66
N VAL A 223 10.44 -21.34 11.68
CA VAL A 223 9.74 -20.89 12.88
C VAL A 223 8.50 -21.72 13.14
N GLU A 224 7.73 -22.08 12.10
CA GLU A 224 6.62 -23.03 12.22
C GLU A 224 7.09 -24.39 12.76
N GLU A 225 8.15 -24.95 12.18
CA GLU A 225 8.74 -26.19 12.68
C GLU A 225 9.20 -26.08 14.14
N ALA A 226 9.72 -24.92 14.55
CA ALA A 226 10.11 -24.69 15.93
C ALA A 226 8.91 -24.63 16.88
N ILE A 227 7.78 -24.05 16.44
CA ILE A 227 6.53 -24.03 17.20
C ILE A 227 5.96 -25.44 17.36
N VAL A 228 5.96 -26.25 16.30
CA VAL A 228 5.51 -27.65 16.35
C VAL A 228 6.38 -28.48 17.29
N ARG A 229 7.72 -28.34 17.21
CA ARG A 229 8.64 -29.00 18.16
C ARG A 229 8.34 -28.57 19.59
N LEU A 230 8.13 -27.27 19.81
CA LEU A 230 7.87 -26.72 21.13
C LEU A 230 6.54 -27.23 21.72
N TYR A 231 5.50 -27.38 20.90
CA TYR A 231 4.26 -28.04 21.30
C TYR A 231 4.50 -29.49 21.74
N GLY A 232 5.27 -30.26 20.96
CA GLY A 232 5.63 -31.64 21.30
C GLY A 232 6.37 -31.73 22.64
N THR A 233 7.41 -30.91 22.83
CA THR A 233 8.20 -30.88 24.07
C THR A 233 7.36 -30.43 25.28
N LEU A 234 6.46 -29.45 25.11
CA LEU A 234 5.53 -29.04 26.15
C LEU A 234 4.53 -30.15 26.50
N SER A 235 4.04 -30.89 25.51
CA SER A 235 3.13 -32.01 25.73
C SER A 235 3.80 -33.13 26.53
N SER A 236 5.05 -33.48 26.21
CA SER A 236 5.84 -34.42 27.02
C SER A 236 6.07 -33.91 28.44
N LEU A 237 6.36 -32.61 28.59
CA LEU A 237 6.50 -32.00 29.92
C LEU A 237 5.19 -32.06 30.72
N ARG A 238 4.04 -31.84 30.06
CA ARG A 238 2.71 -31.95 30.67
C ARG A 238 2.49 -33.33 31.25
N GLU A 239 2.73 -34.38 30.47
CA GLU A 239 2.55 -35.77 30.89
C GLU A 239 3.42 -36.13 32.10
N ILE A 240 4.71 -35.75 32.07
CA ILE A 240 5.63 -36.03 33.17
C ILE A 240 5.20 -35.30 34.44
N LEU A 241 4.88 -34.00 34.36
CA LEU A 241 4.47 -33.23 35.55
C LEU A 241 3.11 -33.70 36.10
N ASP A 242 2.15 -34.04 35.25
CA ASP A 242 0.84 -34.56 35.67
C ASP A 242 0.96 -35.95 36.32
N SER A 243 1.96 -36.75 35.95
CA SER A 243 2.29 -38.01 36.63
C SER A 243 2.77 -37.82 38.08
N GLN A 244 3.45 -36.69 38.36
CA GLN A 244 3.96 -36.36 39.70
C GLN A 244 2.88 -35.72 40.57
N LYS A 245 2.09 -34.80 39.99
CA LYS A 245 1.02 -34.09 40.68
C LYS A 245 -0.10 -33.80 39.70
N LYS A 246 -1.29 -34.31 40.01
CA LYS A 246 -2.48 -34.15 39.17
C LYS A 246 -2.70 -32.69 38.76
N ASN A 247 -2.85 -32.46 37.45
CA ASN A 247 -3.09 -31.17 36.78
C ASN A 247 -1.95 -30.13 36.90
N LEU A 248 -0.80 -30.48 37.47
CA LEU A 248 0.34 -29.57 37.54
C LEU A 248 0.88 -29.25 36.14
N GLY A 249 1.13 -30.28 35.33
CA GLY A 249 1.63 -30.15 33.97
C GLY A 249 0.70 -29.32 33.10
N THR A 250 -0.59 -29.69 33.09
CA THR A 250 -1.63 -28.98 32.35
C THR A 250 -1.68 -27.48 32.69
N THR A 251 -1.64 -27.13 33.97
CA THR A 251 -1.69 -25.72 34.41
C THR A 251 -0.45 -24.94 33.95
N ILE A 252 0.72 -25.57 34.01
CA ILE A 252 2.00 -24.92 33.76
C ILE A 252 2.25 -24.73 32.27
N THR A 253 1.96 -25.73 31.44
CA THR A 253 2.11 -25.60 29.98
C THR A 253 1.13 -24.59 29.42
N LYS A 254 -0.11 -24.54 29.92
CA LYS A 254 -1.10 -23.50 29.59
C LYS A 254 -0.61 -22.10 29.93
N LEU A 255 -0.06 -21.90 31.13
CA LEU A 255 0.46 -20.61 31.56
C LEU A 255 1.70 -20.19 30.75
N TRP A 256 2.61 -21.14 30.50
CA TRP A 256 3.80 -20.91 29.68
C TRP A 256 3.41 -20.55 28.23
N ALA A 257 2.50 -21.31 27.61
CA ALA A 257 2.04 -21.06 26.24
C ALA A 257 1.37 -19.69 26.11
N LYS A 258 0.51 -19.33 27.08
CA LYS A 258 -0.12 -18.00 27.14
C LYS A 258 0.92 -16.88 27.24
N ASP A 259 1.90 -17.02 28.13
CA ASP A 259 2.96 -16.03 28.30
C ASP A 259 3.83 -15.94 27.03
N PHE A 260 4.19 -17.07 26.43
CA PHE A 260 4.99 -17.08 25.21
C PHE A 260 4.26 -16.48 24.02
N LEU A 261 2.98 -16.81 23.80
CA LEU A 261 2.14 -16.19 22.77
C LEU A 261 2.07 -14.66 22.95
N SER A 262 1.96 -14.18 24.19
CA SER A 262 1.98 -12.73 24.46
C SER A 262 3.32 -12.07 24.10
N ILE A 263 4.44 -12.79 24.28
CA ILE A 263 5.79 -12.33 23.92
C ILE A 263 5.96 -12.35 22.38
N LEU A 264 5.45 -13.38 21.72
CA LEU A 264 5.45 -13.49 20.26
C LEU A 264 4.65 -12.35 19.62
N LYS A 265 3.50 -11.98 20.19
CA LYS A 265 2.69 -10.85 19.70
C LYS A 265 3.25 -9.46 20.03
N ASP A 266 4.18 -9.33 20.99
CA ASP A 266 4.76 -8.03 21.38
C ASP A 266 5.92 -7.62 20.44
N PRO A 267 5.78 -6.61 19.57
CA PRO A 267 6.81 -6.23 18.60
C PRO A 267 8.17 -5.81 19.22
N LYS A 268 8.21 -5.48 20.52
CA LYS A 268 9.46 -5.08 21.21
C LYS A 268 10.13 -6.21 21.98
N ALA A 269 9.52 -7.40 22.04
CA ALA A 269 10.07 -8.53 22.74
C ALA A 269 11.41 -8.99 22.15
N ASN A 270 12.38 -9.25 23.02
CA ASN A 270 13.68 -9.82 22.69
C ASN A 270 13.85 -11.19 23.40
N ASN A 271 14.98 -11.86 23.16
CA ASN A 271 15.23 -13.18 23.75
C ASN A 271 15.17 -13.20 25.30
N PHE A 272 15.42 -12.07 25.97
CA PHE A 272 15.34 -12.00 27.44
C PHE A 272 13.90 -12.05 27.97
N ALA A 273 12.90 -11.74 27.13
CA ALA A 273 11.50 -11.82 27.50
C ALA A 273 11.06 -13.26 27.84
N ILE A 274 11.78 -14.28 27.33
CA ILE A 274 11.49 -15.71 27.60
C ILE A 274 11.58 -16.04 29.08
N ASN A 275 12.44 -15.34 29.84
CA ASN A 275 12.55 -15.55 31.28
C ASN A 275 11.20 -15.37 32.00
N ARG A 276 10.30 -14.53 31.46
CA ARG A 276 8.94 -14.39 31.97
C ARG A 276 8.15 -15.68 31.83
N ALA A 277 8.13 -16.27 30.63
CA ALA A 277 7.44 -17.53 30.38
C ALA A 277 8.07 -18.68 31.17
N ASN A 278 9.41 -18.79 31.17
CA ASN A 278 10.15 -19.85 31.87
C ASN A 278 9.95 -19.84 33.39
N SER A 279 9.57 -18.69 33.98
CA SER A 279 9.24 -18.62 35.42
C SER A 279 8.11 -19.58 35.81
N ALA A 280 7.21 -19.91 34.88
CA ALA A 280 6.14 -20.89 35.10
C ALA A 280 6.72 -22.30 35.35
N ILE A 281 7.63 -22.75 34.49
CA ILE A 281 8.26 -24.07 34.60
C ILE A 281 9.08 -24.13 35.90
N PHE A 282 9.82 -23.08 36.23
CA PHE A 282 10.59 -23.03 37.48
C PHE A 282 9.71 -23.17 38.73
N LYS A 283 8.54 -22.51 38.75
CA LYS A 283 7.53 -22.65 39.83
C LYS A 283 6.89 -24.04 39.88
N ALA A 284 6.87 -24.78 38.78
CA ALA A 284 6.37 -26.15 38.75
C ALA A 284 7.39 -27.12 39.35
N VAL A 285 8.64 -26.97 38.94
CA VAL A 285 9.79 -27.76 39.41
C VAL A 285 9.95 -27.65 40.93
N SER A 286 9.70 -26.48 41.52
CA SER A 286 9.77 -26.29 42.97
C SER A 286 8.64 -26.96 43.77
N GLN A 287 7.58 -27.43 43.12
CA GLN A 287 6.44 -28.11 43.78
C GLN A 287 6.58 -29.64 43.84
N ILE A 288 7.64 -30.20 43.25
CA ILE A 288 7.87 -31.64 43.16
C ILE A 288 9.06 -32.00 44.06
N GLU A 289 8.93 -33.04 44.89
CA GLU A 289 9.96 -33.46 45.86
C GLU A 289 11.27 -33.91 45.20
N LYS A 290 11.18 -34.60 44.06
CA LYS A 290 12.33 -35.02 43.26
C LYS A 290 12.10 -34.66 41.82
N THR A 291 12.94 -33.78 41.30
CA THR A 291 12.88 -33.35 39.90
C THR A 291 13.48 -34.44 39.00
N PRO A 292 12.69 -35.06 38.11
CA PRO A 292 13.24 -35.97 37.11
C PRO A 292 14.28 -35.24 36.26
N SER A 293 15.38 -35.91 35.89
CA SER A 293 16.41 -35.34 35.02
C SER A 293 15.83 -34.90 33.67
N GLU A 294 14.80 -35.61 33.19
CA GLU A 294 14.07 -35.32 31.95
C GLU A 294 13.46 -33.91 31.97
N VAL A 295 12.91 -33.46 33.10
CA VAL A 295 12.28 -32.14 33.22
C VAL A 295 13.30 -31.01 32.98
N THR A 296 14.53 -31.20 33.44
CA THR A 296 15.61 -30.21 33.23
C THR A 296 16.03 -30.18 31.77
N MET A 297 16.08 -31.34 31.11
CA MET A 297 16.40 -31.44 29.69
C MET A 297 15.30 -30.79 28.82
N LEU A 298 14.04 -31.13 29.08
CA LEU A 298 12.88 -30.55 28.38
C LEU A 298 12.79 -29.04 28.56
N HIS A 299 13.08 -28.51 29.76
CA HIS A 299 13.14 -27.06 29.98
C HIS A 299 14.21 -26.39 29.11
N GLY A 300 15.38 -27.02 28.95
CA GLY A 300 16.44 -26.55 28.06
C GLY A 300 16.00 -26.52 26.60
N GLU A 301 15.32 -27.56 26.13
CA GLU A 301 14.77 -27.66 24.78
C GLU A 301 13.69 -26.60 24.50
N ILE A 302 12.73 -26.45 25.42
CA ILE A 302 11.67 -25.42 25.34
C ILE A 302 12.31 -24.02 25.26
N SER A 303 13.27 -23.75 26.13
CA SER A 303 13.96 -22.45 26.18
C SER A 303 14.73 -22.18 24.89
N ARG A 304 15.41 -23.19 24.34
CA ARG A 304 16.18 -23.09 23.09
C ARG A 304 15.26 -22.78 21.91
N ASP A 305 14.18 -23.53 21.76
CA ASP A 305 13.27 -23.40 20.62
C ASP A 305 12.46 -22.10 20.73
N ALA A 306 12.05 -21.69 21.93
CA ALA A 306 11.45 -20.37 22.19
C ALA A 306 12.41 -19.22 21.83
N ALA A 307 13.68 -19.33 22.23
CA ALA A 307 14.71 -18.34 21.93
C ALA A 307 15.03 -18.29 20.44
N PHE A 308 14.96 -19.42 19.75
CA PHE A 308 15.11 -19.47 18.30
C PHE A 308 14.00 -18.67 17.62
N CYS A 309 12.72 -18.88 17.97
CA CYS A 309 11.59 -18.13 17.42
C CYS A 309 11.75 -16.62 17.62
N LEU A 310 12.13 -16.18 18.83
CA LEU A 310 12.36 -14.75 19.10
C LEU A 310 13.59 -14.19 18.39
N SER A 311 14.63 -14.99 18.19
CA SER A 311 15.83 -14.55 17.47
C SER A 311 15.54 -14.26 16.00
N LYS A 312 14.62 -15.02 15.39
CA LYS A 312 14.19 -14.85 14.00
C LYS A 312 13.29 -13.63 13.83
N LYS A 313 12.51 -13.26 14.85
CA LYS A 313 11.75 -12.00 14.91
C LYS A 313 12.64 -10.75 14.90
N VAL A 314 13.83 -10.82 15.50
CA VAL A 314 14.73 -9.66 15.67
C VAL A 314 15.71 -9.48 14.50
N ARG A 315 15.99 -10.53 13.71
CA ARG A 315 16.91 -10.42 12.57
C ARG A 315 16.24 -9.77 11.35
N ILE A 316 16.23 -8.45 11.38
CA ILE A 316 15.88 -7.55 10.27
C ILE A 316 16.83 -7.85 9.10
N THR A 317 16.28 -8.11 7.91
CA THR A 317 17.02 -8.01 6.65
C THR A 317 17.86 -6.73 6.63
N PRO A 318 19.10 -6.72 6.11
CA PRO A 318 19.89 -5.50 6.08
C PRO A 318 19.08 -4.39 5.39
N LYS A 319 18.75 -3.31 6.11
CA LYS A 319 17.89 -2.23 5.58
C LYS A 319 18.39 -1.67 4.25
N ALA A 320 19.71 -1.67 4.05
CA ALA A 320 20.33 -1.25 2.80
C ALA A 320 19.94 -2.14 1.62
N TYR A 321 19.88 -3.46 1.82
CA TYR A 321 19.47 -4.42 0.79
C TYR A 321 18.00 -4.24 0.43
N ASP A 322 17.13 -4.08 1.43
CA ASP A 322 15.70 -3.87 1.22
C ASP A 322 15.39 -2.55 0.52
N ASN A 323 16.07 -1.48 0.92
CA ASN A 323 15.95 -0.18 0.26
C ASN A 323 16.43 -0.24 -1.19
N LEU A 324 17.57 -0.90 -1.44
CA LEU A 324 18.10 -1.07 -2.79
C LEU A 324 17.11 -1.84 -3.68
N LEU A 325 16.52 -2.92 -3.17
CA LEU A 325 15.56 -3.74 -3.89
C LEU A 325 14.28 -2.94 -4.20
N GLN A 326 13.76 -2.17 -3.24
CA GLN A 326 12.61 -1.30 -3.44
C GLN A 326 12.90 -0.23 -4.50
N GLN A 327 14.02 0.48 -4.35
CA GLN A 327 14.45 1.53 -5.27
C GLN A 327 14.65 0.98 -6.69
N SER A 328 15.26 -0.20 -6.82
CA SER A 328 15.47 -0.86 -8.11
C SER A 328 14.15 -1.25 -8.75
N THR A 329 13.19 -1.77 -7.97
CA THR A 329 11.85 -2.12 -8.45
C THR A 329 11.10 -0.88 -8.93
N VAL A 330 11.07 0.19 -8.14
CA VAL A 330 10.41 1.46 -8.51
C VAL A 330 11.08 2.10 -9.73
N LEU A 331 12.41 2.07 -9.79
CA LEU A 331 13.16 2.57 -10.94
C LEU A 331 12.81 1.78 -12.21
N TYR A 332 12.81 0.46 -12.13
CA TYR A 332 12.44 -0.42 -13.26
C TYR A 332 11.02 -0.15 -13.76
N LEU A 333 10.04 -0.07 -12.86
CA LEU A 333 8.65 0.24 -13.21
C LEU A 333 8.53 1.63 -13.85
N THR A 334 9.31 2.60 -13.37
CA THR A 334 9.36 3.95 -13.96
C THR A 334 9.93 3.88 -15.38
N LEU A 335 11.02 3.14 -15.59
CA LEU A 335 11.61 2.98 -16.91
C LEU A 335 10.65 2.30 -17.90
N ILE A 336 9.96 1.24 -17.48
CA ILE A 336 8.90 0.60 -18.29
C ILE A 336 7.82 1.61 -18.67
N ALA A 337 7.28 2.32 -17.68
CA ALA A 337 6.18 3.26 -17.89
C ALA A 337 6.59 4.41 -18.82
N VAL A 338 7.86 4.77 -18.83
CA VAL A 338 8.41 5.91 -19.57
C VAL A 338 8.84 5.56 -20.99
N PHE A 339 9.41 4.39 -21.20
CA PHE A 339 10.13 4.09 -22.43
C PHE A 339 9.53 2.97 -23.28
N ILE A 340 8.65 2.11 -22.73
CA ILE A 340 7.96 1.11 -23.57
C ILE A 340 6.76 1.78 -24.23
N PRO A 341 6.69 1.89 -25.57
CA PRO A 341 5.66 2.67 -26.23
C PRO A 341 4.30 1.96 -26.31
N GLY A 342 3.26 2.76 -26.50
CA GLY A 342 1.91 2.34 -26.87
C GLY A 342 1.18 1.47 -25.84
N ILE A 343 0.23 0.67 -26.35
CA ILE A 343 -0.62 -0.23 -25.56
C ILE A 343 0.23 -1.33 -24.89
N THR A 344 1.26 -1.83 -25.57
CA THR A 344 2.22 -2.79 -25.00
C THR A 344 2.85 -2.21 -23.73
N GLY A 345 3.27 -0.95 -23.73
CA GLY A 345 3.77 -0.27 -22.54
C GLY A 345 2.74 -0.18 -21.41
N MET A 346 1.47 0.05 -21.75
CA MET A 346 0.39 0.10 -20.74
C MET A 346 0.16 -1.26 -20.09
N ILE A 347 0.05 -2.33 -20.88
CA ILE A 347 -0.11 -3.70 -20.37
C ILE A 347 1.12 -4.09 -19.54
N SER A 348 2.33 -3.87 -20.07
CA SER A 348 3.59 -4.17 -19.37
C SER A 348 3.70 -3.41 -18.04
N THR A 349 3.31 -2.15 -17.99
CA THR A 349 3.33 -1.35 -16.74
C THR A 349 2.38 -1.93 -15.69
N VAL A 350 1.16 -2.31 -16.08
CA VAL A 350 0.17 -2.91 -15.18
C VAL A 350 0.66 -4.24 -14.64
N VAL A 351 1.09 -5.14 -15.54
CA VAL A 351 1.53 -6.50 -15.19
C VAL A 351 2.81 -6.44 -14.35
N ALA A 352 3.82 -5.66 -14.77
CA ALA A 352 5.07 -5.51 -14.02
C ALA A 352 4.83 -4.90 -12.64
N THR A 353 3.94 -3.90 -12.52
CA THR A 353 3.63 -3.31 -11.21
C THR A 353 2.94 -4.33 -10.30
N TYR A 354 1.97 -5.09 -10.83
CA TYR A 354 1.30 -6.13 -10.05
C TYR A 354 2.27 -7.23 -9.60
N ILE A 355 3.10 -7.74 -10.50
CA ILE A 355 4.03 -8.84 -10.20
C ILE A 355 5.19 -8.36 -9.33
N LEU A 356 6.00 -7.41 -9.80
CA LEU A 356 7.26 -7.06 -9.15
C LEU A 356 7.06 -6.31 -7.83
N TYR A 357 6.16 -5.32 -7.83
CA TYR A 357 5.83 -4.60 -6.61
C TYR A 357 5.02 -5.47 -5.64
N GLY A 358 4.19 -6.37 -6.17
CA GLY A 358 3.49 -7.37 -5.37
C GLY A 358 4.42 -8.34 -4.68
N MET A 359 5.38 -8.92 -5.41
CA MET A 359 6.44 -9.76 -4.87
C MET A 359 7.24 -9.02 -3.79
N TYR A 360 7.61 -7.75 -4.02
CA TYR A 360 8.28 -6.95 -3.01
C TYR A 360 7.42 -6.80 -1.73
N ASN A 361 6.13 -6.46 -1.85
CA ASN A 361 5.23 -6.36 -0.70
C ASN A 361 5.10 -7.69 0.05
N ILE A 362 5.01 -8.81 -0.67
CA ILE A 362 4.98 -10.16 -0.07
C ILE A 362 6.26 -10.43 0.72
N THR A 363 7.44 -10.06 0.19
CA THR A 363 8.70 -10.23 0.94
C THR A 363 8.70 -9.44 2.24
N GLN A 364 8.17 -8.21 2.24
CA GLN A 364 8.09 -7.39 3.44
C GLN A 364 7.12 -7.98 4.48
N ASP A 365 6.00 -8.55 4.02
CA ASP A 365 5.03 -9.20 4.90
C ASP A 365 5.60 -10.48 5.53
N LEU A 366 6.31 -11.30 4.74
CA LEU A 366 7.04 -12.48 5.23
C LEU A 366 8.16 -12.13 6.21
N ASP A 367 8.83 -10.98 6.05
CA ASP A 367 9.83 -10.49 7.00
C ASP A 367 9.17 -10.08 8.35
N SER A 368 7.88 -9.73 8.36
CA SER A 368 7.08 -9.42 9.56
C SER A 368 6.35 -10.65 10.14
N ILE A 369 7.12 -11.69 10.43
CA ILE A 369 6.66 -13.04 10.83
C ILE A 369 5.59 -13.06 11.95
N PHE A 370 5.67 -12.12 12.90
CA PHE A 370 4.77 -12.05 14.06
C PHE A 370 4.08 -10.68 14.16
N GLY A 371 3.11 -10.40 13.28
CA GLY A 371 1.95 -9.58 13.66
C GLY A 371 1.46 -8.48 12.71
N GLY A 372 0.15 -8.55 12.47
CA GLY A 372 -0.81 -7.46 12.31
C GLY A 372 -2.21 -8.03 12.02
N GLU A 373 -3.31 -7.38 12.43
CA GLU A 373 -4.68 -7.70 11.92
C GLU A 373 -4.77 -7.60 10.37
N PHE A 374 -3.72 -7.06 9.75
CA PHE A 374 -3.57 -6.78 8.32
C PHE A 374 -2.32 -7.41 7.67
N SER A 375 -1.61 -8.34 8.34
CA SER A 375 -0.57 -9.13 7.67
C SER A 375 -1.22 -10.19 6.78
N LEU A 376 -0.67 -10.37 5.58
CA LEU A 376 -1.23 -11.27 4.57
C LEU A 376 -0.91 -12.73 4.92
N MET A 377 0.22 -12.95 5.58
CA MET A 377 0.65 -14.24 6.11
C MET A 377 1.00 -14.10 7.59
N ASN A 378 0.45 -15.00 8.41
CA ASN A 378 0.78 -15.14 9.82
C ASN A 378 1.26 -16.57 10.05
N ILE A 379 2.21 -16.74 10.98
CA ILE A 379 2.58 -18.08 11.43
C ILE A 379 1.35 -18.76 12.01
N ASP A 380 1.15 -20.01 11.61
CA ASP A 380 0.22 -20.89 12.30
C ASP A 380 0.68 -21.10 13.76
N MET A 381 -0.17 -20.67 14.70
CA MET A 381 0.05 -20.84 16.13
C MET A 381 -0.99 -21.77 16.76
N THR A 382 -1.75 -22.50 15.94
CA THR A 382 -2.88 -23.35 16.36
C THR A 382 -2.47 -24.33 17.45
N GLU A 383 -1.28 -24.93 17.39
CA GLU A 383 -0.81 -25.89 18.38
C GLU A 383 -0.56 -25.24 19.76
N LEU A 384 -0.03 -24.02 19.78
CA LEU A 384 0.16 -23.28 21.03
C LEU A 384 -1.17 -22.76 21.57
N GLU A 385 -2.08 -22.32 20.69
CA GLU A 385 -3.42 -21.89 21.08
C GLU A 385 -4.23 -23.06 21.65
N TYR A 386 -4.08 -24.26 21.10
CA TYR A 386 -4.67 -25.49 21.64
C TYR A 386 -4.22 -25.79 23.08
N LEU A 387 -2.94 -25.57 23.42
CA LEU A 387 -2.44 -25.69 24.81
C LEU A 387 -2.99 -24.60 25.74
N VAL A 388 -3.39 -23.45 25.22
CA VAL A 388 -4.02 -22.39 26.01
C VAL A 388 -5.48 -22.72 26.29
N GLU A 389 -6.16 -23.36 25.35
CA GLU A 389 -7.57 -23.73 25.48
C GLU A 389 -7.77 -24.97 26.36
N ASN A 390 -6.93 -26.01 26.19
CA ASN A 390 -7.00 -27.31 26.88
C ASN A 390 -5.94 -27.49 27.99
#